data_AF-A0A7W3RCC7-F1
#
_entry.id   AF-A0A7W3RCC7-F1
#
_cell.length_a   1.000
_cell.length_b   1.000
_cell.length_c   1.000
_cell.angle_alpha   90.00
_cell.angle_beta   90.00
_cell.angle_gamma   90.00
#
_symmetry.space_group_name_H-M   'P 1'
#
loop_
_entity.id
_entity.type
_entity.pdbx_description
1 polymer ?
#
loop_
_entity_poly.entity_id
_entity_poly.type
_entity_poly.pdbx_seq_one_letter_code
_entity_poly.pdbx_strand_id
1 'polypeptide(L)'
;MPAVVPPAERTRSVLRGVAEQEIARLLAGSRPWTWWLERAARYGRHGFVNTVLIAAQWRFAADVRSYNEWRAAGRYVRKGETGIRILSRNGRTRAVFDIAQTDGAPLPPRALPPDAAYERLRQAAHALGVQADPDPPVVREALTALALRLGRRLLPEHTSSVAYLVLAHLGVRATHLVYPEVRAWAADTGAVISAGDRILRAAAVVAAELEAARAAHACLEAAHAFFLAQAPGGWVPAHLARRGLPADAPVGCAPAAWQALTGHLRHLGLPDDAIIAAGLARRGRGGVLYDRFRDRAMFPLRDARGTIAGFIGRRHGGGGGPKYLNSPESALFRKGRLLYGLHESRDRLAAGARPVIVEGPFDALAINALPAHAGIATCGSTITPEQLRALLTRASAQAGILVALDGDPAGRAAALRAWDVLREVSAPVDVALFEPGDDPAEVLRREGPEGLRRVLEGARPMADLVVDAAVERAGGALRSPEDRAAALRAAASVIAPMAPVHVPRQAGRVAERLDLDHATVTGALVEAVTGDPA
;
A
#
# COMPACT_ATOMS: atom_id res chain seq x y z
N MET A 1 24.83 64.08 -17.81
CA MET A 1 25.43 63.22 -16.76
C MET A 1 24.73 61.88 -16.77
N PRO A 2 25.44 60.73 -16.85
CA PRO A 2 24.77 59.43 -16.78
C PRO A 2 24.18 59.26 -15.36
N ALA A 3 22.94 58.79 -15.28
CA ALA A 3 22.24 58.59 -14.02
C ALA A 3 23.02 57.60 -13.14
N VAL A 4 23.34 58.00 -11.90
CA VAL A 4 24.03 57.15 -10.93
C VAL A 4 23.06 56.03 -10.51
N VAL A 5 23.30 54.82 -11.01
CA VAL A 5 22.49 53.65 -10.67
C VAL A 5 22.53 53.41 -9.14
N PRO A 6 21.38 53.31 -8.45
CA PRO A 6 21.33 53.05 -7.01
C PRO A 6 22.20 51.84 -6.59
N PRO A 7 22.89 51.89 -5.43
CA PRO A 7 23.76 50.80 -4.96
C PRO A 7 23.08 49.42 -4.90
N ALA A 8 21.80 49.39 -4.56
CA ALA A 8 20.99 48.16 -4.53
C ALA A 8 20.78 47.57 -5.94
N GLU A 9 20.61 48.42 -6.94
CA GLU A 9 20.43 48.01 -8.34
C GLU A 9 21.75 47.54 -8.96
N ARG A 10 22.88 48.20 -8.62
CA ARG A 10 24.23 47.70 -8.93
C ARG A 10 24.49 46.32 -8.35
N THR A 11 24.21 46.13 -7.06
CA THR A 11 24.39 44.83 -6.38
C THR A 11 23.55 43.74 -7.05
N ARG A 12 22.29 44.06 -7.39
CA ARG A 12 21.39 43.13 -8.09
C ARG A 12 21.91 42.76 -9.48
N SER A 13 22.42 43.72 -10.23
CA SER A 13 23.00 43.48 -11.57
C SER A 13 24.21 42.55 -11.49
N VAL A 14 25.11 42.79 -10.55
CA VAL A 14 26.29 41.93 -10.31
C VAL A 14 25.86 40.49 -9.99
N LEU A 15 24.91 40.30 -9.06
CA LEU A 15 24.44 38.96 -8.70
C LEU A 15 23.78 38.23 -9.87
N ARG A 16 23.06 38.94 -10.75
CA ARG A 16 22.48 38.36 -11.97
C ARG A 16 23.58 37.94 -12.94
N GLY A 17 24.57 38.79 -13.19
CA GLY A 17 25.70 38.45 -14.07
C GLY A 17 26.47 37.22 -13.58
N VAL A 18 26.71 37.10 -12.27
CA VAL A 18 27.33 35.91 -11.67
C VAL A 18 26.47 34.67 -11.91
N ALA A 19 25.16 34.74 -11.68
CA ALA A 19 24.27 33.61 -11.93
C ALA A 19 24.25 33.23 -13.42
N GLU A 20 24.13 34.20 -14.33
CA GLU A 20 24.12 33.98 -15.77
C GLU A 20 25.39 33.30 -16.27
N GLN A 21 26.56 33.74 -15.79
CA GLN A 21 27.85 33.12 -16.15
C GLN A 21 27.89 31.64 -15.74
N GLU A 22 27.45 31.32 -14.53
CA GLU A 22 27.50 29.95 -14.03
C GLU A 22 26.44 29.04 -14.67
N ILE A 23 25.29 29.60 -15.05
CA ILE A 23 24.28 28.90 -15.85
C ILE A 23 24.78 28.66 -17.27
N ALA A 24 25.47 29.64 -17.87
CA ALA A 24 26.10 29.47 -19.18
C ALA A 24 27.16 28.36 -19.17
N ARG A 25 27.89 28.18 -18.07
CA ARG A 25 28.85 27.07 -17.91
C ARG A 25 28.18 25.70 -17.80
N LEU A 26 27.03 25.62 -17.13
CA LEU A 26 26.19 24.41 -17.10
C LEU A 26 25.67 24.10 -18.51
N LEU A 27 25.13 25.11 -19.20
CA LEU A 27 24.65 24.99 -20.57
C LEU A 27 25.79 24.58 -21.51
N ALA A 28 27.00 25.13 -21.36
CA ALA A 28 28.13 24.80 -22.21
C ALA A 28 28.82 23.46 -21.88
N GLY A 29 28.38 22.73 -20.85
CA GLY A 29 29.02 21.47 -20.42
C GLY A 29 30.34 21.64 -19.66
N SER A 30 30.99 22.81 -19.72
CA SER A 30 32.20 23.15 -18.94
C SER A 30 32.02 23.02 -17.42
N ARG A 31 30.78 22.96 -16.94
CA ARG A 31 30.40 22.59 -15.59
C ARG A 31 29.38 21.46 -15.68
N PRO A 32 29.62 20.29 -15.06
CA PRO A 32 28.73 19.15 -15.19
C PRO A 32 27.40 19.41 -14.48
N TRP A 33 26.30 18.84 -14.98
CA TRP A 33 24.98 18.98 -14.35
C TRP A 33 24.94 18.42 -12.91
N THR A 34 25.72 17.37 -12.64
CA THR A 34 25.88 16.78 -11.30
C THR A 34 26.38 17.79 -10.27
N TRP A 35 27.21 18.76 -10.68
CA TRP A 35 27.65 19.87 -9.82
C TRP A 35 26.44 20.64 -9.26
N TRP A 36 25.43 20.89 -10.09
CA TRP A 36 24.22 21.58 -9.64
C TRP A 36 23.37 20.68 -8.75
N LEU A 37 23.20 19.40 -9.13
CA LEU A 37 22.41 18.43 -8.36
C LEU A 37 22.91 18.25 -6.92
N GLU A 38 24.22 18.14 -6.72
CA GLU A 38 24.85 18.04 -5.38
C GLU A 38 24.54 19.25 -4.48
N ARG A 39 24.33 20.42 -5.09
CA ARG A 39 24.05 21.68 -4.40
C ARG A 39 22.56 21.86 -4.18
N ALA A 40 21.77 21.50 -5.17
CA ALA A 40 20.32 21.43 -5.08
C ALA A 40 19.87 20.46 -3.97
N ALA A 41 20.57 19.33 -3.80
CA ALA A 41 20.33 18.40 -2.70
C ALA A 41 20.52 19.05 -1.31
N ARG A 42 21.48 19.97 -1.18
CA ARG A 42 21.79 20.66 0.09
C ARG A 42 20.91 21.89 0.34
N TYR A 43 20.76 22.76 -0.66
CA TYR A 43 20.12 24.08 -0.51
C TYR A 43 19.27 24.50 -1.71
N GLY A 44 18.77 23.53 -2.49
CA GLY A 44 17.88 23.75 -3.65
C GLY A 44 16.54 24.42 -3.31
N ARG A 45 16.16 24.44 -2.03
CA ARG A 45 14.97 25.15 -1.51
C ARG A 45 14.92 26.64 -1.85
N HIS A 46 16.05 27.24 -2.23
CA HIS A 46 16.12 28.64 -2.64
C HIS A 46 15.80 28.85 -4.14
N GLY A 47 15.53 27.80 -4.91
CA GLY A 47 15.29 27.85 -6.35
C GLY A 47 16.58 27.70 -7.16
N PHE A 48 16.45 27.45 -8.46
CA PHE A 48 17.57 27.12 -9.33
C PHE A 48 18.65 28.22 -9.34
N VAL A 49 18.26 29.45 -9.65
CA VAL A 49 19.17 30.60 -9.77
C VAL A 49 19.94 30.84 -8.47
N ASN A 50 19.25 30.82 -7.33
CA ASN A 50 19.90 31.04 -6.04
C ASN A 50 20.81 29.88 -5.64
N THR A 51 20.54 28.65 -6.07
CA THR A 51 21.43 27.51 -5.82
C THR A 51 22.80 27.75 -6.46
N VAL A 52 22.80 28.22 -7.70
CA VAL A 52 24.03 28.56 -8.41
C VAL A 52 24.72 29.78 -7.78
N LEU A 53 23.95 30.80 -7.44
CA LEU A 53 24.44 32.05 -6.84
C LEU A 53 25.06 31.85 -5.46
N ILE A 54 24.46 30.98 -4.62
CA ILE A 54 25.02 30.58 -3.32
C ILE A 54 26.38 29.90 -3.53
N ALA A 55 26.46 28.95 -4.46
CA ALA A 55 27.71 28.22 -4.73
C ALA A 55 28.83 29.10 -5.27
N ALA A 56 28.50 30.15 -6.03
CA ALA A 56 29.49 31.10 -6.54
C ALA A 56 30.06 31.99 -5.42
N GLN A 57 29.25 32.37 -4.43
CA GLN A 57 29.68 33.18 -3.29
C GLN A 57 30.31 32.35 -2.17
N TRP A 58 29.84 31.12 -1.95
CA TRP A 58 30.27 30.24 -0.86
C TRP A 58 30.42 28.80 -1.35
N ARG A 59 31.62 28.46 -1.84
CA ARG A 59 31.91 27.21 -2.56
C ARG A 59 31.57 25.95 -1.77
N PHE A 60 31.74 25.97 -0.45
CA PHE A 60 31.59 24.83 0.44
C PHE A 60 30.29 24.86 1.26
N ALA A 61 29.26 25.57 0.78
CA ALA A 61 27.95 25.62 1.43
C ALA A 61 27.41 24.22 1.73
N ALA A 62 27.03 23.97 2.97
CA ALA A 62 26.55 22.68 3.47
C ALA A 62 25.04 22.72 3.76
N ASP A 63 24.57 23.75 4.44
CA ASP A 63 23.15 24.01 4.71
C ASP A 63 22.97 25.53 4.82
N VAL A 64 22.11 26.09 3.98
CA VAL A 64 21.96 27.55 3.86
C VAL A 64 20.56 27.94 4.25
N ARG A 65 20.44 28.84 5.24
CA ARG A 65 19.16 29.32 5.76
C ARG A 65 19.13 30.80 6.08
N SER A 66 17.93 31.35 6.13
CA SER A 66 17.72 32.70 6.65
C SER A 66 18.00 32.75 8.15
N TYR A 67 18.29 33.94 8.65
CA TYR A 67 18.51 34.18 10.07
C TYR A 67 17.37 33.62 10.95
N ASN A 68 16.12 33.85 10.55
CA ASN A 68 14.95 33.39 11.30
C ASN A 68 14.80 31.86 11.29
N GLU A 69 15.14 31.20 10.18
CA GLU A 69 15.14 29.73 10.10
C GLU A 69 16.21 29.11 10.98
N TRP A 70 17.40 29.73 11.07
CA TRP A 70 18.43 29.28 12.01
C TRP A 70 17.99 29.46 13.46
N ARG A 71 17.41 30.62 13.78
CA ARG A 71 16.88 30.89 15.12
C ARG A 71 15.79 29.87 15.50
N ALA A 72 14.89 29.55 14.58
CA ALA A 72 13.87 28.52 14.79
C ALA A 72 14.47 27.10 14.97
N ALA A 73 15.64 26.85 14.39
CA ALA A 73 16.41 25.63 14.58
C ALA A 73 17.33 25.65 15.81
N GLY A 74 17.20 26.65 16.69
CA GLY A 74 18.00 26.78 17.91
C GLY A 74 19.45 27.20 17.68
N ARG A 75 19.76 27.85 16.55
CA ARG A 75 21.09 28.35 16.19
C ARG A 75 21.07 29.84 15.89
N TYR A 76 22.18 30.51 16.14
CA TYR A 76 22.38 31.93 15.90
C TYR A 76 23.55 32.15 14.96
N VAL A 77 23.39 33.10 14.04
CA VAL A 77 24.47 33.55 13.18
C VAL A 77 25.50 34.29 14.03
N ARG A 78 26.79 33.96 13.87
CA ARG A 78 27.86 34.61 14.64
C ARG A 78 27.98 36.09 14.29
N LYS A 79 28.30 36.91 15.29
CA LYS A 79 28.44 38.36 15.11
C LYS A 79 29.56 38.65 14.10
N GLY A 80 29.26 39.49 13.11
CA GLY A 80 30.23 39.91 12.07
C GLY A 80 30.23 39.04 10.80
N GLU A 81 29.49 37.94 10.77
CA GLU A 81 29.38 37.09 9.58
C GLU A 81 28.71 37.83 8.41
N THR A 82 29.33 37.76 7.22
CA THR A 82 28.78 38.35 6.01
C THR A 82 27.78 37.39 5.38
N GLY A 83 26.54 37.84 5.20
CA GLY A 83 25.49 37.01 4.63
C GLY A 83 25.65 36.78 3.12
N ILE A 84 25.42 35.53 2.70
CA ILE A 84 25.34 35.12 1.29
C ILE A 84 24.11 35.76 0.67
N ARG A 85 24.28 36.50 -0.44
CA ARG A 85 23.18 37.26 -1.05
C ARG A 85 22.41 36.38 -2.04
N ILE A 86 21.09 36.33 -1.88
CA ILE A 86 20.19 35.65 -2.81
C ILE A 86 19.09 36.57 -3.30
N LEU A 87 18.50 36.24 -4.44
CA LEU A 87 17.41 36.98 -5.07
C LEU A 87 16.05 36.43 -4.59
N SER A 88 15.18 37.30 -4.07
CA SER A 88 13.80 36.98 -3.75
C SER A 88 12.93 36.90 -5.01
N ARG A 89 11.67 36.45 -4.86
CA ARG A 89 10.69 36.39 -5.96
C ARG A 89 10.41 37.75 -6.62
N ASN A 90 10.41 38.84 -5.84
CA ASN A 90 10.27 40.20 -6.37
C ASN A 90 11.62 40.81 -6.83
N GLY A 91 12.68 40.00 -6.90
CA GLY A 91 14.00 40.40 -7.35
C GLY A 91 14.78 41.29 -6.38
N ARG A 92 14.32 41.44 -5.14
CA ARG A 92 15.09 42.09 -4.07
C ARG A 92 16.20 41.15 -3.57
N THR A 93 17.26 41.72 -3.03
CA THR A 93 18.33 40.93 -2.41
C THR A 93 17.98 40.63 -0.96
N ARG A 94 18.25 39.41 -0.51
CA ARG A 94 18.16 39.00 0.91
C ARG A 94 19.42 38.25 1.32
N ALA A 95 19.75 38.30 2.60
CA ALA A 95 20.87 37.57 3.17
C ALA A 95 20.41 36.20 3.69
N VAL A 96 21.21 35.17 3.41
CA VAL A 96 21.15 33.84 4.02
C VAL A 96 22.53 33.47 4.52
N PHE A 97 22.62 32.47 5.37
CA PHE A 97 23.83 32.10 6.08
C PHE A 97 24.01 30.60 5.99
N ASP A 98 25.24 30.18 5.71
CA ASP A 98 25.61 28.78 5.81
C ASP A 98 25.70 28.35 7.28
N ILE A 99 25.49 27.06 7.56
CA ILE A 99 25.65 26.51 8.90
C ILE A 99 27.03 26.80 9.50
N ALA A 100 28.09 26.83 8.69
CA ALA A 100 29.44 27.15 9.16
C ALA A 100 29.55 28.57 9.73
N GLN A 101 28.58 29.45 9.46
CA GLN A 101 28.48 30.82 9.98
C GLN A 101 27.60 30.94 11.23
N THR A 102 27.08 29.81 11.73
CA THR A 102 26.24 29.75 12.93
C THR A 102 26.99 29.17 14.11
N ASP A 103 26.44 29.35 15.31
CA ASP A 103 26.81 28.55 16.47
C ASP A 103 26.17 27.15 16.41
N GLY A 104 26.68 26.26 17.25
CA GLY A 104 26.22 24.88 17.38
C GLY A 104 27.07 23.84 16.64
N ALA A 105 26.87 22.57 16.98
CA ALA A 105 27.63 21.44 16.43
C ALA A 105 27.51 21.34 14.90
N PRO A 106 28.42 20.67 14.17
CA PRO A 106 28.18 20.31 12.78
C PRO A 106 26.88 19.51 12.62
N LEU A 107 26.21 19.61 11.46
CA LEU A 107 25.12 18.67 11.16
C LEU A 107 25.68 17.25 11.08
N PRO A 108 24.91 16.25 11.55
CA PRO A 108 25.28 14.86 11.31
C PRO A 108 25.43 14.62 9.80
N PRO A 109 26.36 13.74 9.38
CA PRO A 109 26.51 13.40 7.98
C PRO A 109 25.17 12.88 7.43
N ARG A 110 24.76 13.43 6.29
CA ARG A 110 23.49 13.07 5.66
C ARG A 110 23.51 11.69 5.01
N ALA A 111 24.70 11.12 4.80
CA ALA A 111 24.87 9.78 4.27
C ALA A 111 24.54 8.76 5.35
N LEU A 112 23.56 7.91 5.09
CA LEU A 112 23.25 6.77 5.93
C LEU A 112 24.26 5.63 5.66
N PRO A 113 24.51 4.75 6.65
CA PRO A 113 25.11 3.43 6.37
C PRO A 113 24.36 2.72 5.24
N PRO A 114 25.05 1.89 4.41
CA PRO A 114 24.43 1.24 3.25
C PRO A 114 23.11 0.53 3.57
N ASP A 115 23.06 -0.23 4.67
CA ASP A 115 21.86 -0.98 5.06
C ASP A 115 20.69 -0.04 5.42
N ALA A 116 20.96 1.03 6.16
CA ALA A 116 19.95 2.02 6.52
C ALA A 116 19.48 2.84 5.30
N ALA A 117 20.37 3.10 4.34
CA ALA A 117 20.02 3.72 3.07
C ALA A 117 19.11 2.80 2.25
N TYR A 118 19.46 1.52 2.15
CA TYR A 118 18.68 0.52 1.43
C TYR A 118 17.30 0.31 2.04
N GLU A 119 17.23 0.21 3.37
CA GLU A 119 15.97 0.11 4.09
C GLU A 119 15.07 1.33 3.85
N ARG A 120 15.65 2.54 3.86
CA ARG A 120 14.90 3.78 3.58
C ARG A 120 14.42 3.87 2.14
N LEU A 121 15.24 3.40 1.20
CA LEU A 121 14.86 3.25 -0.20
C LEU A 121 13.72 2.24 -0.37
N ARG A 122 13.79 1.12 0.34
CA ARG A 122 12.77 0.06 0.33
C ARG A 122 11.43 0.53 0.88
N GLN A 123 11.44 1.28 1.97
CA GLN A 123 10.24 1.92 2.55
C GLN A 123 9.62 2.93 1.58
N ALA A 124 10.47 3.75 0.93
CA ALA A 124 10.01 4.68 -0.08
C ALA A 124 9.40 3.95 -1.29
N ALA A 125 10.05 2.91 -1.82
CA ALA A 125 9.53 2.09 -2.90
C ALA A 125 8.19 1.44 -2.53
N HIS A 126 8.05 0.97 -1.29
CA HIS A 126 6.78 0.44 -0.78
C HIS A 126 5.67 1.49 -0.77
N ALA A 127 5.96 2.70 -0.29
CA ALA A 127 5.01 3.82 -0.32
C ALA A 127 4.54 4.18 -1.74
N LEU A 128 5.35 3.84 -2.77
CA LEU A 128 5.03 4.01 -4.18
C LEU A 128 4.31 2.80 -4.80
N GLY A 129 4.08 1.73 -4.04
CA GLY A 129 3.45 0.50 -4.52
C GLY A 129 4.36 -0.39 -5.38
N VAL A 130 5.69 -0.23 -5.26
CA VAL A 130 6.68 -1.03 -5.99
C VAL A 130 6.99 -2.31 -5.20
N GLN A 131 6.64 -3.46 -5.77
CA GLN A 131 6.98 -4.77 -5.22
C GLN A 131 8.17 -5.38 -5.96
N ALA A 132 9.37 -4.97 -5.56
CA ALA A 132 10.64 -5.62 -5.89
C ALA A 132 11.71 -5.16 -4.90
N ASP A 133 12.83 -5.86 -4.83
CA ASP A 133 14.04 -5.29 -4.23
C ASP A 133 14.35 -3.97 -4.95
N PRO A 134 14.67 -2.88 -4.22
CA PRO A 134 14.86 -1.56 -4.81
C PRO A 134 16.15 -1.50 -5.65
N ASP A 135 16.05 -1.92 -6.92
CA ASP A 135 17.06 -1.66 -7.94
C ASP A 135 16.96 -0.17 -8.38
N PRO A 136 18.08 0.60 -8.49
CA PRO A 136 18.04 2.01 -8.87
C PRO A 136 17.23 2.37 -10.12
N PRO A 137 17.20 1.58 -11.21
CA PRO A 137 16.33 1.81 -12.36
C PRO A 137 14.84 1.78 -12.00
N VAL A 138 14.41 0.79 -11.20
CA VAL A 138 13.01 0.63 -10.75
C VAL A 138 12.60 1.82 -9.90
N VAL A 139 13.47 2.27 -8.99
CA VAL A 139 13.20 3.45 -8.15
C VAL A 139 13.09 4.71 -9.01
N ARG A 140 13.99 4.91 -9.99
CA ARG A 140 13.90 6.03 -10.93
C ARG A 140 12.56 6.04 -11.67
N GLU A 141 12.11 4.88 -12.16
CA GLU A 141 10.84 4.74 -12.88
C GLU A 141 9.64 5.02 -11.98
N ALA A 142 9.64 4.50 -10.75
CA ALA A 142 8.58 4.74 -9.78
C ALA A 142 8.46 6.21 -9.37
N LEU A 143 9.59 6.88 -9.11
CA LEU A 143 9.62 8.30 -8.78
C LEU A 143 9.13 9.16 -9.95
N THR A 144 9.44 8.73 -11.18
CA THR A 144 8.95 9.36 -12.40
C THR A 144 7.44 9.20 -12.54
N ALA A 145 6.93 7.98 -12.40
CA ALA A 145 5.51 7.69 -12.45
C ALA A 145 4.73 8.49 -11.40
N LEU A 146 5.27 8.60 -10.17
CA LEU A 146 4.69 9.42 -9.12
C LEU A 146 4.68 10.90 -9.49
N ALA A 147 5.80 11.45 -9.95
CA ALA A 147 5.87 12.86 -10.34
C ALA A 147 4.86 13.18 -11.46
N LEU A 148 4.76 12.32 -12.48
CA LEU A 148 3.78 12.45 -13.56
C LEU A 148 2.34 12.39 -13.03
N ARG A 149 2.03 11.45 -12.12
CA ARG A 149 0.72 11.32 -11.47
C ARG A 149 0.34 12.57 -10.67
N LEU A 150 1.31 13.24 -10.06
CA LEU A 150 1.11 14.47 -9.28
C LEU A 150 1.12 15.74 -10.16
N GLY A 151 0.91 15.59 -11.47
CA GLY A 151 0.79 16.69 -12.43
C GLY A 151 2.12 17.40 -12.74
N ARG A 152 3.26 16.81 -12.38
CA ARG A 152 4.57 17.36 -12.71
C ARG A 152 4.97 16.87 -14.10
N ARG A 153 4.67 17.67 -15.13
CA ARG A 153 5.10 17.40 -16.53
C ARG A 153 6.63 17.40 -16.63
N LEU A 154 7.23 16.22 -16.52
CA LEU A 154 8.67 16.00 -16.66
C LEU A 154 8.98 15.49 -18.05
N LEU A 155 10.08 15.98 -18.62
CA LEU A 155 10.69 15.36 -19.80
C LEU A 155 11.51 14.15 -19.35
N PRO A 156 11.69 13.12 -20.21
CA PRO A 156 12.50 11.94 -19.88
C PRO A 156 13.89 12.29 -19.33
N GLU A 157 14.54 13.33 -19.85
CA GLU A 157 15.88 13.76 -19.46
C GLU A 157 15.94 14.34 -18.03
N HIS A 158 14.80 14.80 -17.50
CA HIS A 158 14.70 15.38 -16.16
C HIS A 158 14.47 14.34 -15.06
N THR A 159 14.08 13.12 -15.42
CA THR A 159 13.67 12.06 -14.49
C THR A 159 14.80 11.64 -13.55
N SER A 160 16.00 11.42 -14.08
CA SER A 160 17.22 11.13 -13.29
C SER A 160 17.53 12.24 -12.28
N SER A 161 17.25 13.50 -12.63
CA SER A 161 17.49 14.64 -11.74
C SER A 161 16.53 14.67 -10.55
N VAL A 162 15.25 14.36 -10.79
CA VAL A 162 14.25 14.22 -9.72
C VAL A 162 14.60 13.02 -8.84
N ALA A 163 14.95 11.88 -9.44
CA ALA A 163 15.37 10.69 -8.70
C ALA A 163 16.57 10.98 -7.79
N TYR A 164 17.60 11.67 -8.30
CA TYR A 164 18.76 12.07 -7.50
C TYR A 164 18.37 12.88 -6.26
N LEU A 165 17.56 13.91 -6.43
CA LEU A 165 17.20 14.80 -5.34
C LEU A 165 16.35 14.10 -4.28
N VAL A 166 15.46 13.19 -4.70
CA VAL A 166 14.68 12.37 -3.76
C VAL A 166 15.56 11.36 -3.03
N LEU A 167 16.48 10.67 -3.73
CA LEU A 167 17.44 9.76 -3.10
C LEU A 167 18.32 10.49 -2.09
N ALA A 168 18.83 11.67 -2.45
CA ALA A 168 19.59 12.51 -1.53
C ALA A 168 18.75 12.99 -0.33
N HIS A 169 17.46 13.26 -0.53
CA HIS A 169 16.53 13.54 0.57
C HIS A 169 16.38 12.35 1.52
N LEU A 170 16.34 11.14 0.98
CA LEU A 170 16.31 9.88 1.74
C LEU A 170 17.67 9.50 2.34
N GLY A 171 18.75 10.25 2.09
CA GLY A 171 20.10 9.92 2.55
C GLY A 171 20.78 8.78 1.77
N VAL A 172 20.24 8.44 0.60
CA VAL A 172 20.73 7.38 -0.30
C VAL A 172 21.69 8.00 -1.33
N ARG A 173 22.86 7.38 -1.51
CA ARG A 173 23.81 7.81 -2.55
C ARG A 173 23.32 7.34 -3.93
N ALA A 174 23.24 8.27 -4.89
CA ALA A 174 22.80 7.99 -6.24
C ALA A 174 24.00 7.87 -7.20
N THR A 175 24.76 6.78 -7.12
CA THR A 175 26.03 6.58 -7.85
C THR A 175 25.87 6.13 -9.30
N HIS A 176 24.72 5.59 -9.69
CA HIS A 176 24.50 4.95 -11.00
C HIS A 176 23.56 5.72 -11.94
N LEU A 177 23.19 6.96 -11.59
CA LEU A 177 22.32 7.77 -12.44
C LEU A 177 23.15 8.46 -13.53
N VAL A 178 22.74 8.28 -14.78
CA VAL A 178 23.31 8.95 -15.95
C VAL A 178 22.46 10.18 -16.27
N TYR A 179 23.15 11.28 -16.60
CA TYR A 179 22.53 12.55 -16.95
C TYR A 179 23.00 12.97 -18.35
N PRO A 180 22.07 13.30 -19.26
CA PRO A 180 22.46 13.89 -20.54
C PRO A 180 23.09 15.27 -20.34
N GLU A 181 23.93 15.69 -21.27
CA GLU A 181 24.43 17.06 -21.31
C GLU A 181 23.28 18.06 -21.38
N VAL A 182 23.43 19.21 -20.72
CA VAL A 182 22.38 20.23 -20.63
C VAL A 182 21.93 20.72 -22.00
N ARG A 183 22.85 20.86 -22.96
CA ARG A 183 22.52 21.28 -24.35
C ARG A 183 21.57 20.31 -25.06
N ALA A 184 21.54 19.05 -24.67
CA ALA A 184 20.67 18.07 -25.29
C ALA A 184 19.18 18.34 -25.00
N TRP A 185 18.85 19.05 -23.91
CA TRP A 185 17.47 19.27 -23.47
C TRP A 185 17.12 20.74 -23.14
N ALA A 186 18.09 21.65 -23.16
CA ALA A 186 17.88 23.09 -22.99
C ALA A 186 18.62 23.90 -24.04
N ALA A 187 17.89 24.75 -24.77
CA ALA A 187 18.42 25.58 -25.85
C ALA A 187 19.17 26.83 -25.35
N ASP A 188 18.73 27.39 -24.23
CA ASP A 188 19.25 28.64 -23.67
C ASP A 188 19.25 28.64 -22.13
N THR A 189 19.79 29.70 -21.53
CA THR A 189 19.86 29.87 -20.08
C THR A 189 18.48 29.90 -19.41
N GLY A 190 17.47 30.46 -20.08
CA GLY A 190 16.09 30.50 -19.60
C GLY A 190 15.46 29.11 -19.54
N ALA A 191 15.71 28.27 -20.54
CA ALA A 191 15.29 26.87 -20.59
C ALA A 191 15.92 26.07 -19.45
N VAL A 192 17.21 26.27 -19.17
CA VAL A 192 17.91 25.63 -18.03
C VAL A 192 17.28 26.03 -16.69
N ILE A 193 17.00 27.33 -16.49
CA ILE A 193 16.36 27.82 -15.26
C ILE A 193 14.98 27.18 -15.08
N SER A 194 14.15 27.21 -16.14
CA SER A 194 12.80 26.66 -16.13
C SER A 194 12.79 25.16 -15.81
N ALA A 195 13.71 24.41 -16.42
CA ALA A 195 13.88 22.98 -16.16
C ALA A 195 14.33 22.71 -14.72
N GLY A 196 15.36 23.41 -14.24
CA GLY A 196 15.88 23.26 -12.88
C GLY A 196 14.83 23.54 -11.81
N ASP A 197 14.07 24.62 -11.96
CA ASP A 197 12.97 24.94 -11.04
C ASP A 197 11.83 23.91 -11.11
N ARG A 198 11.56 23.34 -12.28
CA ARG A 198 10.58 22.26 -12.44
C ARG A 198 11.04 20.98 -11.74
N ILE A 199 12.30 20.61 -11.89
CA ILE A 199 12.95 19.47 -11.23
C ILE A 199 12.87 19.64 -9.71
N LEU A 200 13.24 20.80 -9.17
CA LEU A 200 13.17 21.09 -7.74
C LEU A 200 11.74 20.95 -7.20
N ARG A 201 10.74 21.51 -7.90
CA ARG A 201 9.33 21.38 -7.50
C ARG A 201 8.84 19.93 -7.54
N ALA A 202 9.22 19.18 -8.57
CA ALA A 202 8.83 17.77 -8.68
C ALA A 202 9.45 16.94 -7.56
N ALA A 203 10.75 17.09 -7.31
CA ALA A 203 11.45 16.39 -6.24
C ALA A 203 10.87 16.73 -4.86
N ALA A 204 10.57 18.01 -4.58
CA ALA A 204 9.98 18.43 -3.31
C ALA A 204 8.59 17.80 -3.06
N VAL A 205 7.75 17.70 -4.10
CA VAL A 205 6.46 17.02 -3.98
C VAL A 205 6.63 15.54 -3.70
N VAL A 206 7.48 14.87 -4.47
CA VAL A 206 7.71 13.43 -4.29
C VAL A 206 8.29 13.14 -2.89
N ALA A 207 9.25 13.94 -2.43
CA ALA A 207 9.77 13.83 -1.08
C ALA A 207 8.68 14.04 -0.01
N ALA A 208 7.79 15.03 -0.18
CA ALA A 208 6.69 15.26 0.75
C ALA A 208 5.71 14.08 0.82
N GLU A 209 5.36 13.47 -0.31
CA GLU A 209 4.49 12.27 -0.35
C GLU A 209 5.14 11.08 0.35
N LEU A 210 6.44 10.85 0.12
CA LEU A 210 7.19 9.79 0.80
C LEU A 210 7.24 10.00 2.32
N GLU A 211 7.45 11.24 2.75
CA GLU A 211 7.44 11.58 4.18
C GLU A 211 6.04 11.40 4.79
N ALA A 212 4.98 11.79 4.08
CA ALA A 212 3.59 11.59 4.51
C ALA A 212 3.25 10.10 4.64
N ALA A 213 3.64 9.27 3.67
CA ALA A 213 3.44 7.83 3.72
C ALA A 213 4.22 7.17 4.86
N ARG A 214 5.45 7.63 5.14
CA ARG A 214 6.25 7.18 6.28
C ARG A 214 5.58 7.54 7.62
N ALA A 215 5.11 8.78 7.75
CA ALA A 215 4.40 9.22 8.95
C ALA A 215 3.12 8.41 9.17
N ALA A 216 2.37 8.11 8.09
CA ALA A 216 1.18 7.27 8.17
C ALA A 216 1.50 5.83 8.60
N HIS A 217 2.60 5.22 8.11
CA HIS A 217 3.06 3.92 8.60
C HIS A 217 3.44 3.97 10.08
N ALA A 218 4.16 5.01 10.52
CA ALA A 218 4.50 5.18 11.93
C ALA A 218 3.25 5.27 12.81
N CYS A 219 2.19 5.93 12.33
CA CYS A 219 0.89 5.92 13.01
C CYS A 219 0.27 4.52 13.10
N LEU A 220 0.35 3.70 12.05
CA LEU A 220 -0.18 2.33 12.06
C LEU A 220 0.56 1.42 13.05
N GLU A 221 1.89 1.48 13.07
CA GLU A 221 2.70 0.71 14.02
C GLU A 221 2.44 1.14 15.47
N ALA A 222 2.43 2.45 15.74
CA ALA A 222 2.12 2.98 17.07
C ALA A 222 0.68 2.62 17.50
N ALA A 223 -0.28 2.65 16.58
CA ALA A 223 -1.65 2.25 16.86
C ALA A 223 -1.76 0.76 17.20
N HIS A 224 -1.03 -0.11 16.48
CA HIS A 224 -1.01 -1.54 16.79
C HIS A 224 -0.45 -1.80 18.20
N ALA A 225 0.68 -1.18 18.54
CA ALA A 225 1.27 -1.28 19.88
C ALA A 225 0.28 -0.77 20.96
N PHE A 226 -0.38 0.36 20.70
CA PHE A 226 -1.42 0.89 21.57
C PHE A 226 -2.56 -0.12 21.76
N PHE A 227 -3.13 -0.69 20.69
CA PHE A 227 -4.22 -1.65 20.80
C PHE A 227 -3.83 -2.92 21.55
N LEU A 228 -2.61 -3.44 21.36
CA LEU A 228 -2.11 -4.58 22.13
C LEU A 228 -2.01 -4.24 23.62
N ALA A 229 -1.48 -3.06 23.96
CA ALA A 229 -1.39 -2.61 25.35
C ALA A 229 -2.77 -2.43 26.02
N GLN A 230 -3.80 -2.10 25.25
CA GLN A 230 -5.18 -1.99 25.74
C GLN A 230 -5.91 -3.34 25.84
N ALA A 231 -5.42 -4.40 25.18
CA ALA A 231 -6.12 -5.68 25.10
C ALA A 231 -6.37 -6.36 26.47
N PRO A 232 -5.40 -6.40 27.41
CA PRO A 232 -5.61 -7.04 28.72
C PRO A 232 -6.73 -6.41 29.56
N GLY A 233 -6.95 -5.09 29.41
CA GLY A 233 -8.03 -4.37 30.09
C GLY A 233 -9.37 -4.36 29.33
N GLY A 234 -9.41 -4.95 28.13
CA GLY A 234 -10.57 -5.00 27.27
C GLY A 234 -11.34 -6.32 27.35
N TRP A 235 -12.35 -6.46 26.49
CA TRP A 235 -13.17 -7.67 26.42
C TRP A 235 -12.55 -8.80 25.58
N VAL A 236 -11.50 -8.50 24.82
CA VAL A 236 -10.90 -9.40 23.83
C VAL A 236 -10.39 -10.72 24.46
N PRO A 237 -9.63 -10.72 25.57
CA PRO A 237 -9.14 -11.96 26.17
C PRO A 237 -10.27 -12.90 26.60
N ALA A 238 -11.30 -12.35 27.25
CA ALA A 238 -12.47 -13.12 27.67
C ALA A 238 -13.28 -13.66 26.46
N HIS A 239 -13.25 -12.97 25.32
CA HIS A 239 -13.88 -13.46 24.10
C HIS A 239 -13.08 -14.57 23.42
N LEU A 240 -11.75 -14.42 23.33
CA LEU A 240 -10.86 -15.47 22.83
C LEU A 240 -11.02 -16.76 23.64
N ALA A 241 -10.93 -16.65 24.98
CA ALA A 241 -11.09 -17.80 25.88
C ALA A 241 -12.45 -18.49 25.70
N ARG A 242 -13.54 -17.71 25.63
CA ARG A 242 -14.90 -18.25 25.43
C ARG A 242 -15.07 -18.97 24.09
N ARG A 243 -14.31 -18.57 23.07
CA ARG A 243 -14.31 -19.17 21.72
C ARG A 243 -13.26 -20.29 21.57
N GLY A 244 -12.52 -20.64 22.62
CA GLY A 244 -11.45 -21.64 22.54
C GLY A 244 -10.27 -21.22 21.66
N LEU A 245 -10.09 -19.91 21.44
CA LEU A 245 -9.03 -19.36 20.60
C LEU A 245 -7.75 -19.11 21.43
N PRO A 246 -6.55 -19.12 20.80
CA PRO A 246 -5.29 -18.91 21.49
C PRO A 246 -5.26 -17.59 22.27
N ALA A 247 -4.85 -17.66 23.54
CA ALA A 247 -4.81 -16.48 24.42
C ALA A 247 -3.68 -15.49 24.06
N ASP A 248 -2.64 -15.98 23.39
CA ASP A 248 -1.49 -15.23 22.89
C ASP A 248 -1.68 -14.71 21.45
N ALA A 249 -2.86 -14.91 20.86
CA ALA A 249 -3.17 -14.36 19.55
C ALA A 249 -2.94 -12.83 19.56
N PRO A 250 -2.23 -12.26 18.56
CA PRO A 250 -1.85 -10.85 18.54
C PRO A 250 -3.03 -9.95 18.15
N VAL A 251 -4.09 -9.97 18.96
CA VAL A 251 -5.34 -9.23 18.78
C VAL A 251 -5.37 -8.07 19.78
N GLY A 252 -5.40 -6.85 19.26
CA GLY A 252 -5.50 -5.64 20.08
C GLY A 252 -6.94 -5.33 20.49
N CYS A 253 -7.12 -4.34 21.37
CA CYS A 253 -8.43 -3.78 21.71
C CYS A 253 -8.44 -2.26 21.52
N ALA A 254 -9.38 -1.74 20.75
CA ALA A 254 -9.69 -0.31 20.70
C ALA A 254 -10.65 0.03 21.85
N PRO A 255 -10.29 0.95 22.75
CA PRO A 255 -11.17 1.36 23.86
C PRO A 255 -12.49 1.97 23.37
N ALA A 256 -13.49 2.00 24.23
CA ALA A 256 -14.79 2.66 23.97
C ALA A 256 -14.71 4.19 24.15
N ALA A 257 -13.63 4.82 23.68
CA ALA A 257 -13.36 6.25 23.85
C ALA A 257 -13.24 6.96 22.49
N TRP A 258 -13.58 8.25 22.45
CA TRP A 258 -13.63 9.02 21.21
C TRP A 258 -12.27 9.49 20.70
N GLN A 259 -11.28 9.64 21.60
CA GLN A 259 -9.98 10.25 21.30
C GLN A 259 -8.81 9.55 22.02
N ALA A 260 -8.97 8.30 22.44
CA ALA A 260 -7.93 7.59 23.17
C ALA A 260 -6.71 7.32 22.29
N LEU A 261 -6.93 6.80 21.07
CA LEU A 261 -5.85 6.56 20.12
C LEU A 261 -5.27 7.86 19.59
N THR A 262 -6.11 8.79 19.13
CA THR A 262 -5.64 10.08 18.59
C THR A 262 -4.87 10.89 19.63
N GLY A 263 -5.31 10.90 20.89
CA GLY A 263 -4.56 11.52 21.99
C GLY A 263 -3.19 10.87 22.21
N HIS A 264 -3.14 9.53 22.22
CA HIS A 264 -1.88 8.79 22.33
C HIS A 264 -0.91 9.10 21.18
N LEU A 265 -1.38 9.06 19.92
CA LEU A 265 -0.54 9.34 18.75
C LEU A 265 -0.02 10.78 18.73
N ARG A 266 -0.84 11.76 19.14
CA ARG A 266 -0.41 13.16 19.29
C ARG A 266 0.65 13.33 20.38
N HIS A 267 0.52 12.59 21.49
CA HIS A 267 1.53 12.59 22.55
C HIS A 267 2.89 12.07 22.04
N LEU A 268 2.88 11.13 21.08
CA LEU A 268 4.08 10.66 20.37
C LEU A 268 4.59 11.65 19.29
N GLY A 269 3.97 12.82 19.13
CA GLY A 269 4.38 13.83 18.16
C GLY A 269 3.96 13.55 16.71
N LEU A 270 3.04 12.59 16.48
CA LEU A 270 2.56 12.27 15.14
C LEU A 270 1.53 13.31 14.66
N PRO A 271 1.66 13.82 13.42
CA PRO A 271 0.81 14.90 12.94
C PRO A 271 -0.59 14.39 12.56
N ASP A 272 -1.61 15.22 12.82
CA ASP A 272 -3.02 14.90 12.55
C ASP A 272 -3.28 14.40 11.12
N ASP A 273 -2.66 15.03 10.12
CA ASP A 273 -2.82 14.63 8.72
C ASP A 273 -2.29 13.20 8.46
N ALA A 274 -1.21 12.78 9.14
CA ALA A 274 -0.71 11.41 9.03
C ALA A 274 -1.63 10.41 9.73
N ILE A 275 -2.23 10.77 10.88
CA ILE A 275 -3.21 9.92 11.58
C ILE A 275 -4.45 9.70 10.71
N ILE A 276 -4.92 10.74 10.02
CA ILE A 276 -6.04 10.67 9.08
C ILE A 276 -5.66 9.86 7.84
N ALA A 277 -4.48 10.10 7.26
CA ALA A 277 -3.99 9.37 6.08
C ALA A 277 -3.80 7.86 6.35
N ALA A 278 -3.40 7.50 7.58
CA ALA A 278 -3.37 6.12 8.07
C ALA A 278 -4.77 5.51 8.25
N GLY A 279 -5.83 6.31 8.15
CA GLY A 279 -7.21 5.86 8.30
C GLY A 279 -7.62 5.60 9.75
N LEU A 280 -6.85 6.09 10.73
CA LEU A 280 -7.06 5.85 12.16
C LEU A 280 -8.02 6.84 12.81
N ALA A 281 -8.18 8.02 12.20
CA ALA A 281 -9.07 9.07 12.69
C ALA A 281 -9.93 9.68 11.57
N ARG A 282 -10.99 10.38 11.98
CA ARG A 282 -11.81 11.23 11.10
C ARG A 282 -11.93 12.63 11.71
N ARG A 283 -11.94 13.65 10.87
CA ARG A 283 -12.29 15.02 11.29
C ARG A 283 -13.81 15.13 11.44
N GLY A 284 -14.27 15.56 12.61
CA GLY A 284 -15.65 15.94 12.84
C GLY A 284 -15.85 17.46 12.71
N ARG A 285 -16.99 17.95 13.22
CA ARG A 285 -17.31 19.37 13.21
C ARG A 285 -16.32 20.15 14.09
N GLY A 286 -15.92 21.34 13.65
CA GLY A 286 -14.96 22.18 14.38
C GLY A 286 -13.49 21.71 14.29
N GLY A 287 -13.18 20.73 13.44
CA GLY A 287 -11.80 20.27 13.22
C GLY A 287 -11.28 19.26 14.25
N VAL A 288 -12.11 18.86 15.23
CA VAL A 288 -11.78 17.83 16.22
C VAL A 288 -11.61 16.47 15.52
N LEU A 289 -10.52 15.76 15.86
CA LEU A 289 -10.28 14.40 15.38
C LEU A 289 -10.97 13.40 16.31
N TYR A 290 -11.55 12.37 15.72
CA TYR A 290 -12.17 11.25 16.43
C TYR A 290 -11.59 9.93 15.95
N ASP A 291 -11.35 9.01 16.89
CA ASP A 291 -10.86 7.67 16.61
C ASP A 291 -11.84 6.93 15.71
N ARG A 292 -11.36 6.33 14.62
CA ARG A 292 -12.20 5.54 13.71
C ARG A 292 -12.69 4.26 14.37
N PHE A 293 -11.80 3.59 15.09
CA PHE A 293 -12.05 2.31 15.74
C PHE A 293 -12.28 2.55 17.22
N ARG A 294 -13.43 2.08 17.72
CA ARG A 294 -13.85 2.24 19.12
C ARG A 294 -14.62 0.99 19.53
N ASP A 295 -14.36 0.50 20.73
CA ASP A 295 -14.96 -0.72 21.30
C ASP A 295 -14.88 -1.94 20.35
N ARG A 296 -13.66 -2.21 19.86
CA ARG A 296 -13.40 -3.22 18.82
C ARG A 296 -12.17 -4.07 19.15
N ALA A 297 -12.24 -5.36 18.83
CA ALA A 297 -11.05 -6.19 18.67
C ALA A 297 -10.35 -5.77 17.38
N MET A 298 -9.05 -5.55 17.46
CA MET A 298 -8.24 -4.94 16.41
C MET A 298 -7.27 -5.95 15.84
N PHE A 299 -7.45 -6.26 14.56
CA PHE A 299 -6.63 -7.19 13.80
C PHE A 299 -5.80 -6.39 12.80
N PRO A 300 -4.46 -6.39 12.88
CA PRO A 300 -3.62 -5.73 11.89
C PRO A 300 -3.74 -6.46 10.55
N LEU A 301 -3.78 -5.69 9.46
CA LEU A 301 -3.64 -6.20 8.11
C LEU A 301 -2.25 -5.86 7.60
N ARG A 302 -1.51 -6.89 7.18
CA ARG A 302 -0.13 -6.77 6.73
C ARG A 302 -0.03 -6.88 5.22
N ASP A 303 0.90 -6.12 4.67
CA ASP A 303 1.32 -6.27 3.28
C ASP A 303 2.13 -7.57 3.08
N ALA A 304 2.58 -7.78 1.85
CA ALA A 304 3.46 -8.90 1.49
C ALA A 304 4.72 -9.02 2.37
N ARG A 305 5.23 -7.90 2.86
CA ARG A 305 6.49 -7.75 3.61
C ARG A 305 6.29 -7.79 5.13
N GLY A 306 5.05 -7.80 5.60
CA GLY A 306 4.73 -7.81 7.03
C GLY A 306 4.49 -6.43 7.62
N THR A 307 4.58 -5.36 6.83
CA THR A 307 4.29 -4.01 7.32
C THR A 307 2.79 -3.85 7.53
N ILE A 308 2.38 -3.20 8.62
CA ILE A 308 0.96 -2.92 8.85
C ILE A 308 0.48 -1.88 7.84
N ALA A 309 -0.55 -2.24 7.08
CA ALA A 309 -1.17 -1.44 6.04
C ALA A 309 -2.56 -0.91 6.46
N GLY A 310 -3.18 -1.52 7.47
CA GLY A 310 -4.47 -1.13 8.00
C GLY A 310 -4.96 -2.09 9.07
N PHE A 311 -6.25 -2.01 9.42
CA PHE A 311 -6.86 -2.83 10.44
C PHE A 311 -8.25 -3.34 10.04
N ILE A 312 -8.62 -4.49 10.58
CA ILE A 312 -10.01 -4.96 10.72
C ILE A 312 -10.40 -4.79 12.19
N GLY A 313 -11.52 -4.14 12.44
CA GLY A 313 -12.07 -3.93 13.78
C GLY A 313 -13.40 -4.68 13.97
N ARG A 314 -13.43 -5.73 14.79
CA ARG A 314 -14.65 -6.48 15.14
C ARG A 314 -15.31 -5.87 16.37
N ARG A 315 -16.58 -5.45 16.29
CA ARG A 315 -17.29 -4.79 17.42
C ARG A 315 -17.55 -5.74 18.60
N HIS A 316 -17.54 -5.26 19.84
CA HIS A 316 -17.84 -6.11 21.01
C HIS A 316 -19.26 -6.69 21.02
N GLY A 317 -20.29 -5.85 20.77
CA GLY A 317 -21.72 -6.20 20.86
C GLY A 317 -22.61 -5.38 19.91
N GLY A 318 -23.94 -5.38 20.11
CA GLY A 318 -24.97 -4.85 19.18
C GLY A 318 -25.04 -3.33 18.98
N GLY A 319 -24.03 -2.56 19.39
CA GLY A 319 -23.97 -1.11 19.16
C GLY A 319 -23.98 -0.73 17.67
N GLY A 320 -24.19 0.56 17.36
CA GLY A 320 -24.31 1.03 15.98
C GLY A 320 -23.08 0.77 15.09
N GLY A 321 -23.31 0.54 13.80
CA GLY A 321 -22.27 0.31 12.78
C GLY A 321 -22.14 -1.16 12.33
N PRO A 322 -21.11 -1.53 11.54
CA PRO A 322 -20.95 -2.88 10.99
C PRO A 322 -20.24 -3.86 11.94
N LYS A 323 -20.48 -5.18 11.77
CA LYS A 323 -19.91 -6.29 12.58
C LYS A 323 -18.39 -6.21 12.54
N TYR A 324 -17.86 -6.14 11.32
CA TYR A 324 -16.48 -5.83 11.00
C TYR A 324 -16.39 -4.45 10.34
N LEU A 325 -15.44 -3.63 10.80
CA LEU A 325 -15.11 -2.34 10.20
C LEU A 325 -13.67 -2.40 9.69
N ASN A 326 -13.45 -2.15 8.41
CA ASN A 326 -12.09 -2.06 7.86
C ASN A 326 -11.57 -0.62 7.93
N SER A 327 -10.25 -0.48 7.85
CA SER A 327 -9.60 0.76 7.42
C SER A 327 -10.23 1.28 6.11
N PRO A 328 -10.31 2.62 5.92
CA PRO A 328 -10.75 3.18 4.65
C PRO A 328 -9.67 2.96 3.59
N GLU A 329 -10.05 2.98 2.31
CA GLU A 329 -9.10 3.03 1.19
C GLU A 329 -8.11 4.17 1.37
N SER A 330 -6.82 3.87 1.23
CA SER A 330 -5.74 4.85 1.35
C SER A 330 -4.57 4.48 0.41
N ALA A 331 -3.48 5.26 0.47
CA ALA A 331 -2.25 4.89 -0.22
C ALA A 331 -1.66 3.58 0.34
N LEU A 332 -1.90 3.29 1.62
CA LEU A 332 -1.37 2.12 2.33
C LEU A 332 -2.36 0.94 2.30
N PHE A 333 -3.65 1.23 2.39
CA PHE A 333 -4.69 0.22 2.51
C PHE A 333 -5.51 0.08 1.22
N ARG A 334 -5.49 -1.12 0.62
CA ARG A 334 -6.36 -1.52 -0.50
C ARG A 334 -7.13 -2.77 -0.13
N LYS A 335 -8.44 -2.63 0.09
CA LYS A 335 -9.33 -3.74 0.52
C LYS A 335 -9.25 -4.93 -0.44
N GLY A 336 -9.24 -4.66 -1.74
CA GLY A 336 -9.17 -5.68 -2.79
C GLY A 336 -7.79 -6.29 -3.02
N ARG A 337 -6.78 -6.02 -2.18
CA ARG A 337 -5.43 -6.61 -2.33
C ARG A 337 -4.92 -7.31 -1.08
N LEU A 338 -5.45 -6.96 0.08
CA LEU A 338 -4.99 -7.49 1.37
C LEU A 338 -5.92 -8.60 1.84
N LEU A 339 -5.31 -9.61 2.45
CA LEU A 339 -5.97 -10.74 3.11
C LEU A 339 -5.42 -10.83 4.53
N TYR A 340 -6.29 -10.99 5.51
CA TYR A 340 -5.85 -11.24 6.88
C TYR A 340 -5.28 -12.66 6.99
N GLY A 341 -4.18 -12.82 7.72
CA GLY A 341 -3.53 -14.12 7.95
C GLY A 341 -2.59 -14.58 6.84
N LEU A 342 -2.57 -13.90 5.67
CA LEU A 342 -1.72 -14.28 4.55
C LEU A 342 -0.22 -14.11 4.85
N HIS A 343 0.16 -12.99 5.49
CA HIS A 343 1.56 -12.77 5.84
C HIS A 343 1.98 -13.64 7.02
N GLU A 344 1.12 -13.76 8.03
CA GLU A 344 1.34 -14.55 9.24
C GLU A 344 1.51 -16.04 8.91
N SER A 345 0.76 -16.54 7.92
CA SER A 345 0.79 -17.96 7.52
C SER A 345 1.75 -18.26 6.38
N ARG A 346 2.56 -17.29 5.90
CA ARG A 346 3.38 -17.43 4.68
C ARG A 346 4.31 -18.65 4.69
N ASP A 347 4.94 -18.93 5.83
CA ASP A 347 5.91 -20.03 5.95
C ASP A 347 5.18 -21.39 5.94
N ARG A 348 3.98 -21.44 6.56
CA ARG A 348 3.12 -22.62 6.54
C ARG A 348 2.53 -22.89 5.16
N LEU A 349 2.08 -21.85 4.48
CA LEU A 349 1.56 -21.92 3.11
C LEU A 349 2.63 -22.42 2.13
N ALA A 350 3.86 -21.92 2.27
CA ALA A 350 5.01 -22.37 1.49
C ALA A 350 5.37 -23.84 1.80
N ALA A 351 5.22 -24.25 3.07
CA ALA A 351 5.41 -25.64 3.51
C ALA A 351 4.25 -26.58 3.10
N GLY A 352 3.23 -26.10 2.39
CA GLY A 352 2.14 -26.91 1.86
C GLY A 352 0.86 -26.93 2.70
N ALA A 353 0.75 -26.12 3.74
CA ALA A 353 -0.52 -25.96 4.45
C ALA A 353 -1.60 -25.45 3.48
N ARG A 354 -2.77 -26.11 3.49
CA ARG A 354 -3.88 -25.76 2.62
C ARG A 354 -4.51 -24.42 3.04
N PRO A 355 -4.55 -23.41 2.17
CA PRO A 355 -5.24 -22.16 2.49
C PRO A 355 -6.75 -22.39 2.62
N VAL A 356 -7.32 -21.84 3.69
CA VAL A 356 -8.76 -21.87 3.96
C VAL A 356 -9.30 -20.44 3.97
N ILE A 357 -10.15 -20.12 3.00
CA ILE A 357 -10.80 -18.82 2.88
C ILE A 357 -12.03 -18.79 3.81
N VAL A 358 -12.03 -17.84 4.75
CA VAL A 358 -13.07 -17.66 5.78
C VAL A 358 -13.62 -16.23 5.77
N GLU A 359 -14.72 -15.98 6.47
CA GLU A 359 -15.35 -14.64 6.53
C GLU A 359 -14.58 -13.67 7.43
N GLY A 360 -14.23 -14.10 8.65
CA GLY A 360 -13.70 -13.22 9.68
C GLY A 360 -12.30 -13.60 10.20
N PRO A 361 -11.57 -12.64 10.79
CA PRO A 361 -10.29 -12.92 11.45
C PRO A 361 -10.36 -13.96 12.58
N PHE A 362 -11.46 -14.04 13.33
CA PHE A 362 -11.60 -15.07 14.37
C PHE A 362 -11.70 -16.48 13.79
N ASP A 363 -12.39 -16.63 12.66
CA ASP A 363 -12.48 -17.90 11.95
C ASP A 363 -11.11 -18.30 11.41
N ALA A 364 -10.33 -17.32 10.93
CA ALA A 364 -8.96 -17.57 10.47
C ALA A 364 -8.06 -18.04 11.64
N LEU A 365 -8.22 -17.44 12.83
CA LEU A 365 -7.54 -17.93 14.04
C LEU A 365 -8.00 -19.35 14.42
N ALA A 366 -9.28 -19.67 14.25
CA ALA A 366 -9.80 -21.01 14.52
C ALA A 366 -9.20 -22.05 13.58
N ILE A 367 -9.16 -21.78 12.27
CA ILE A 367 -8.48 -22.64 11.29
C ILE A 367 -7.01 -22.85 11.65
N ASN A 368 -6.33 -21.83 12.16
CA ASN A 368 -4.92 -21.92 12.51
C ASN A 368 -4.62 -22.86 13.69
N ALA A 369 -5.65 -23.33 14.41
CA ALA A 369 -5.50 -24.44 15.36
C ALA A 369 -5.15 -25.79 14.67
N LEU A 370 -5.32 -25.88 13.34
CA LEU A 370 -5.03 -27.06 12.54
C LEU A 370 -3.73 -26.88 11.74
N PRO A 371 -2.65 -27.63 12.03
CA PRO A 371 -1.34 -27.45 11.39
C PRO A 371 -1.34 -27.59 9.86
N ALA A 372 -2.21 -28.45 9.31
CA ALA A 372 -2.35 -28.68 7.87
C ALA A 372 -3.08 -27.56 7.12
N HIS A 373 -3.66 -26.57 7.83
CA HIS A 373 -4.50 -25.52 7.25
C HIS A 373 -4.06 -24.12 7.65
N ALA A 374 -4.12 -23.18 6.73
CA ALA A 374 -3.83 -21.76 7.00
C ALA A 374 -5.10 -20.93 6.83
N GLY A 375 -5.55 -20.29 7.91
CA GLY A 375 -6.74 -19.44 7.89
C GLY A 375 -6.49 -18.10 7.21
N ILE A 376 -7.29 -17.78 6.19
CA ILE A 376 -7.17 -16.57 5.37
C ILE A 376 -8.53 -15.86 5.33
N ALA A 377 -8.66 -14.72 5.98
CA ALA A 377 -9.93 -13.98 6.00
C ALA A 377 -9.97 -12.87 4.95
N THR A 378 -11.11 -12.75 4.28
CA THR A 378 -11.37 -11.60 3.40
C THR A 378 -11.70 -10.36 4.23
N CYS A 379 -11.54 -9.18 3.64
CA CYS A 379 -11.87 -7.92 4.29
C CYS A 379 -13.39 -7.62 4.21
N GLY A 380 -14.27 -8.60 4.43
CA GLY A 380 -15.73 -8.45 4.34
C GLY A 380 -16.22 -8.21 2.90
N SER A 381 -15.72 -8.98 1.94
CA SER A 381 -16.19 -9.04 0.55
C SER A 381 -15.91 -10.41 -0.02
N THR A 382 -16.50 -10.72 -1.18
CA THR A 382 -16.02 -11.84 -2.02
C THR A 382 -14.53 -11.67 -2.29
N ILE A 383 -13.79 -12.77 -2.36
CA ILE A 383 -12.38 -12.75 -2.77
C ILE A 383 -12.25 -12.10 -4.15
N THR A 384 -11.20 -11.32 -4.34
CA THR A 384 -10.91 -10.61 -5.60
C THR A 384 -9.78 -11.31 -6.37
N PRO A 385 -9.66 -11.09 -7.69
CA PRO A 385 -8.56 -11.65 -8.48
C PRO A 385 -7.18 -11.26 -7.93
N GLU A 386 -6.99 -10.02 -7.47
CA GLU A 386 -5.72 -9.58 -6.88
C GLU A 386 -5.41 -10.30 -5.57
N GLN A 387 -6.42 -10.52 -4.71
CA GLN A 387 -6.26 -11.31 -3.49
C GLN A 387 -5.95 -12.78 -3.81
N LEU A 388 -6.62 -13.38 -4.79
CA LEU A 388 -6.32 -14.74 -5.23
C LEU A 388 -4.88 -14.85 -5.74
N ARG A 389 -4.43 -13.95 -6.61
CA ARG A 389 -3.03 -13.93 -7.10
C ARG A 389 -2.04 -13.82 -5.93
N ALA A 390 -2.30 -12.94 -4.97
CA ALA A 390 -1.47 -12.77 -3.78
C ALA A 390 -1.40 -14.05 -2.93
N LEU A 391 -2.53 -14.76 -2.78
CA LEU A 391 -2.60 -16.04 -2.09
C LEU A 391 -1.80 -17.12 -2.82
N LEU A 392 -2.00 -17.26 -4.13
CA LEU A 392 -1.34 -18.28 -4.96
C LEU A 392 0.18 -18.08 -5.06
N THR A 393 0.68 -16.86 -4.88
CA THR A 393 2.14 -16.59 -4.81
C THR A 393 2.76 -17.11 -3.51
N ARG A 394 1.95 -17.43 -2.49
CA ARG A 394 2.42 -17.89 -1.17
C ARG A 394 2.14 -19.36 -0.91
N ALA A 395 1.04 -19.88 -1.44
CA ALA A 395 0.66 -21.27 -1.27
C ALA A 395 1.42 -22.18 -2.24
N SER A 396 1.75 -23.38 -1.80
CA SER A 396 2.19 -24.45 -2.70
C SER A 396 1.12 -24.72 -3.76
N ALA A 397 1.52 -24.84 -5.03
CA ALA A 397 0.61 -25.08 -6.15
C ALA A 397 -0.24 -26.35 -6.00
N GLN A 398 0.23 -27.33 -5.20
CA GLN A 398 -0.44 -28.61 -5.00
C GLN A 398 -1.44 -28.59 -3.83
N ALA A 399 -1.39 -27.59 -2.95
CA ALA A 399 -2.19 -27.59 -1.71
C ALA A 399 -3.69 -27.41 -1.94
N GLY A 400 -4.08 -26.87 -3.12
CA GLY A 400 -5.46 -26.50 -3.40
C GLY A 400 -5.95 -25.33 -2.53
N ILE A 401 -7.24 -25.02 -2.60
CA ILE A 401 -7.91 -23.99 -1.80
C ILE A 401 -9.15 -24.61 -1.16
N LEU A 402 -9.40 -24.31 0.11
CA LEU A 402 -10.64 -24.65 0.79
C LEU A 402 -11.42 -23.38 1.10
N VAL A 403 -12.74 -23.39 0.88
CA VAL A 403 -13.65 -22.31 1.27
C VAL A 403 -14.48 -22.79 2.45
N ALA A 404 -14.46 -22.04 3.55
CA ALA A 404 -15.14 -22.37 4.80
C ALA A 404 -15.82 -21.11 5.36
N LEU A 405 -16.95 -20.73 4.76
CA LEU A 405 -17.75 -19.57 5.17
C LEU A 405 -18.88 -20.00 6.13
N ASP A 406 -19.46 -19.03 6.84
CA ASP A 406 -20.58 -19.23 7.77
C ASP A 406 -21.71 -20.06 7.14
N GLY A 407 -22.33 -20.96 7.92
CA GLY A 407 -23.38 -21.89 7.47
C GLY A 407 -24.73 -21.25 7.14
N ASP A 408 -24.80 -19.93 7.03
CA ASP A 408 -26.03 -19.17 6.76
C ASP A 408 -26.26 -18.94 5.24
N PRO A 409 -27.45 -18.47 4.82
CA PRO A 409 -27.71 -18.18 3.41
C PRO A 409 -26.76 -17.14 2.79
N ALA A 410 -26.24 -16.20 3.58
CA ALA A 410 -25.31 -15.18 3.11
C ALA A 410 -23.92 -15.76 2.85
N GLY A 411 -23.44 -16.66 3.72
CA GLY A 411 -22.22 -17.43 3.57
C GLY A 411 -22.27 -18.37 2.37
N ARG A 412 -23.38 -19.11 2.17
CA ARG A 412 -23.57 -19.91 0.95
C ARG A 412 -23.56 -19.04 -0.32
N ALA A 413 -24.26 -17.90 -0.30
CA ALA A 413 -24.24 -16.97 -1.43
C ALA A 413 -22.85 -16.37 -1.68
N ALA A 414 -22.07 -16.12 -0.62
CA ALA A 414 -20.70 -15.65 -0.72
C ALA A 414 -19.75 -16.71 -1.30
N ALA A 415 -19.94 -17.99 -0.95
CA ALA A 415 -19.20 -19.10 -1.55
C ALA A 415 -19.49 -19.18 -3.05
N LEU A 416 -20.76 -19.13 -3.46
CA LEU A 416 -21.13 -19.13 -4.87
C LEU A 416 -20.48 -17.96 -5.64
N ARG A 417 -20.47 -16.74 -5.08
CA ARG A 417 -19.79 -15.58 -5.69
C ARG A 417 -18.27 -15.74 -5.75
N ALA A 418 -17.65 -16.43 -4.78
CA ALA A 418 -16.20 -16.64 -4.78
C ALA A 418 -15.76 -17.54 -5.95
N TRP A 419 -16.65 -18.41 -6.46
CA TRP A 419 -16.37 -19.25 -7.62
C TRP A 419 -16.00 -18.46 -8.88
N ASP A 420 -16.58 -17.29 -9.09
CA ASP A 420 -16.28 -16.44 -10.26
C ASP A 420 -14.78 -16.12 -10.39
N VAL A 421 -14.09 -16.07 -9.25
CA VAL A 421 -12.64 -15.83 -9.17
C VAL A 421 -11.88 -17.16 -9.03
N LEU A 422 -12.39 -18.11 -8.26
CA LEU A 422 -11.68 -19.36 -7.96
C LEU A 422 -11.70 -20.39 -9.10
N ARG A 423 -12.63 -20.28 -10.05
CA ARG A 423 -12.75 -21.22 -11.19
C ARG A 423 -11.52 -21.29 -12.09
N GLU A 424 -10.65 -20.27 -12.06
CA GLU A 424 -9.39 -20.21 -12.80
C GLU A 424 -8.27 -21.06 -12.15
N VAL A 425 -8.46 -21.51 -10.90
CA VAL A 425 -7.47 -22.27 -10.16
C VAL A 425 -7.44 -23.71 -10.66
N SER A 426 -6.26 -24.14 -11.11
CA SER A 426 -6.03 -25.52 -11.61
C SER A 426 -5.81 -26.56 -10.49
N ALA A 427 -5.56 -26.12 -9.26
CA ALA A 427 -5.51 -27.00 -8.09
C ALA A 427 -6.92 -27.30 -7.55
N PRO A 428 -7.10 -28.30 -6.68
CA PRO A 428 -8.40 -28.59 -6.07
C PRO A 428 -8.98 -27.37 -5.35
N VAL A 429 -10.23 -27.00 -5.67
CA VAL A 429 -10.99 -25.97 -4.96
C VAL A 429 -12.20 -26.64 -4.34
N ASP A 430 -12.18 -26.76 -3.02
CA ASP A 430 -13.24 -27.42 -2.25
C ASP A 430 -13.96 -26.43 -1.35
N VAL A 431 -15.13 -26.84 -0.87
CA VAL A 431 -15.97 -26.09 0.07
C VAL A 431 -16.35 -26.99 1.24
N ALA A 432 -16.13 -26.50 2.46
CA ALA A 432 -16.66 -27.08 3.69
C ALA A 432 -17.98 -26.38 4.01
N LEU A 433 -19.04 -27.16 4.21
CA LEU A 433 -20.37 -26.65 4.55
C LEU A 433 -20.61 -26.84 6.05
N PHE A 434 -21.01 -25.76 6.71
CA PHE A 434 -21.33 -25.76 8.14
C PHE A 434 -22.84 -25.87 8.36
N GLU A 435 -23.23 -26.34 9.53
CA GLU A 435 -24.64 -26.32 9.95
C GLU A 435 -25.15 -24.86 10.06
N PRO A 436 -26.45 -24.61 9.88
CA PRO A 436 -26.99 -23.26 10.00
C PRO A 436 -26.67 -22.62 11.36
N GLY A 437 -25.96 -21.48 11.32
CA GLY A 437 -25.54 -20.75 12.52
C GLY A 437 -24.14 -21.11 13.04
N ASP A 438 -23.49 -22.13 12.46
CA ASP A 438 -22.09 -22.45 12.76
C ASP A 438 -21.11 -21.65 11.88
N ASP A 439 -19.99 -21.32 12.50
CA ASP A 439 -18.77 -20.77 11.90
C ASP A 439 -17.55 -21.63 12.35
N PRO A 440 -16.38 -21.53 11.70
CA PRO A 440 -15.20 -22.30 12.10
C PRO A 440 -14.82 -22.13 13.58
N ALA A 441 -14.98 -20.92 14.14
CA ALA A 441 -14.68 -20.66 15.55
C ALA A 441 -15.70 -21.28 16.51
N GLU A 442 -16.95 -21.42 16.10
CA GLU A 442 -18.04 -22.04 16.86
C GLU A 442 -17.89 -23.56 16.91
N VAL A 443 -17.52 -24.18 15.77
CA VAL A 443 -17.18 -25.60 15.73
C VAL A 443 -15.93 -25.88 16.59
N LEU A 444 -14.89 -25.06 16.47
CA LEU A 444 -13.69 -25.20 17.31
C LEU A 444 -14.05 -25.11 18.81
N ARG A 445 -14.91 -24.16 19.18
CA ARG A 445 -15.36 -23.98 20.57
C ARG A 445 -16.13 -25.20 21.09
N ARG A 446 -17.02 -25.76 20.27
CA ARG A 446 -17.93 -26.85 20.68
C ARG A 446 -17.26 -28.22 20.65
N GLU A 447 -16.48 -28.50 19.61
CA GLU A 447 -15.99 -29.84 19.28
C GLU A 447 -14.45 -29.94 19.27
N GLY A 448 -13.76 -28.83 19.52
CA GLY A 448 -12.30 -28.78 19.52
C GLY A 448 -11.67 -28.92 18.13
N PRO A 449 -10.32 -28.97 18.06
CA PRO A 449 -9.59 -29.07 16.80
C PRO A 449 -10.00 -30.30 15.97
N GLU A 450 -10.26 -31.43 16.63
CA GLU A 450 -10.66 -32.67 15.94
C GLU A 450 -12.05 -32.59 15.31
N GLY A 451 -13.00 -31.91 15.96
CA GLY A 451 -14.30 -31.63 15.36
C GLY A 451 -14.19 -30.74 14.13
N LEU A 452 -13.45 -29.64 14.23
CA LEU A 452 -13.21 -28.76 13.10
C LEU A 452 -12.51 -29.50 11.95
N ARG A 453 -11.50 -30.32 12.24
CA ARG A 453 -10.81 -31.15 11.24
C ARG A 453 -11.78 -32.07 10.49
N ARG A 454 -12.68 -32.77 11.20
CA ARG A 454 -13.70 -33.63 10.57
C ARG A 454 -14.59 -32.85 9.60
N VAL A 455 -15.02 -31.64 9.97
CA VAL A 455 -15.83 -30.79 9.08
C VAL A 455 -15.06 -30.38 7.83
N LEU A 456 -13.78 -30.00 7.96
CA LEU A 456 -12.95 -29.62 6.82
C LEU A 456 -12.59 -30.82 5.91
N GLU A 457 -12.41 -32.01 6.47
CA GLU A 457 -12.17 -33.25 5.72
C GLU A 457 -13.42 -33.73 4.97
N GLY A 458 -14.61 -33.39 5.46
CA GLY A 458 -15.88 -33.57 4.76
C GLY A 458 -16.13 -32.57 3.62
N ALA A 459 -15.13 -31.74 3.27
CA ALA A 459 -15.25 -30.80 2.17
C ALA A 459 -15.50 -31.52 0.84
N ARG A 460 -16.30 -30.86 -0.01
CA ARG A 460 -16.63 -31.36 -1.34
C ARG A 460 -16.12 -30.40 -2.41
N PRO A 461 -15.92 -30.87 -3.66
CA PRO A 461 -15.52 -29.98 -4.74
C PRO A 461 -16.48 -28.80 -4.90
N MET A 462 -15.93 -27.59 -4.91
CA MET A 462 -16.73 -26.37 -4.96
C MET A 462 -17.50 -26.24 -6.27
N ALA A 463 -16.94 -26.73 -7.37
CA ALA A 463 -17.61 -26.85 -8.67
C ALA A 463 -18.96 -27.59 -8.53
N ASP A 464 -19.04 -28.59 -7.66
CA ASP A 464 -20.28 -29.34 -7.46
C ASP A 464 -21.36 -28.45 -6.90
N LEU A 465 -21.04 -27.71 -5.83
CA LEU A 465 -21.98 -26.79 -5.19
C LEU A 465 -22.53 -25.76 -6.17
N VAL A 466 -21.67 -25.22 -7.04
CA VAL A 466 -22.05 -24.12 -7.96
C VAL A 466 -22.88 -24.64 -9.13
N VAL A 467 -22.49 -25.78 -9.71
CA VAL A 467 -23.26 -26.43 -10.79
C VAL A 467 -24.61 -26.92 -10.26
N ASP A 468 -24.63 -27.56 -9.10
CA ASP A 468 -25.85 -28.02 -8.44
C ASP A 468 -26.81 -26.84 -8.20
N ALA A 469 -26.31 -25.72 -7.69
CA ALA A 469 -27.10 -24.51 -7.46
C ALA A 469 -27.60 -23.85 -8.77
N ALA A 470 -26.87 -23.96 -9.88
CA ALA A 470 -27.31 -23.46 -11.18
C ALA A 470 -28.42 -24.32 -11.77
N VAL A 471 -28.28 -25.65 -11.68
CA VAL A 471 -29.30 -26.62 -12.08
C VAL A 471 -30.58 -26.43 -11.26
N GLU A 472 -30.48 -26.31 -9.94
CA GLU A 472 -31.65 -26.12 -9.07
C GLU A 472 -32.41 -24.82 -9.36
N ARG A 473 -31.68 -23.75 -9.73
CA ARG A 473 -32.28 -22.46 -10.03
C ARG A 473 -33.02 -22.46 -11.38
N ALA A 474 -32.48 -23.16 -12.38
CA ALA A 474 -33.00 -23.10 -13.76
C ALA A 474 -33.90 -24.29 -14.13
N GLY A 475 -33.70 -25.44 -13.49
CA GLY A 475 -34.29 -26.72 -13.87
C GLY A 475 -35.61 -27.07 -13.22
N GLY A 476 -36.21 -26.19 -12.41
CA GLY A 476 -37.48 -26.46 -11.76
C GLY A 476 -37.49 -27.80 -11.01
N ALA A 477 -38.39 -28.71 -11.40
CA ALA A 477 -38.49 -30.05 -10.83
C ALA A 477 -37.81 -31.15 -11.68
N LEU A 478 -37.14 -30.79 -12.78
CA LEU A 478 -36.52 -31.69 -13.75
C LEU A 478 -37.50 -32.71 -14.35
N ARG A 479 -38.78 -32.36 -14.42
CA ARG A 479 -39.86 -33.28 -14.86
C ARG A 479 -40.13 -33.20 -16.35
N SER A 480 -39.83 -32.08 -17.00
CA SER A 480 -40.04 -31.89 -18.42
C SER A 480 -38.71 -31.84 -19.21
N PRO A 481 -38.76 -32.08 -20.53
CA PRO A 481 -37.61 -31.83 -21.39
C PRO A 481 -37.12 -30.39 -21.34
N GLU A 482 -38.03 -29.42 -21.21
CA GLU A 482 -37.70 -27.99 -21.11
C GLU A 482 -36.94 -27.66 -19.81
N ASP A 483 -37.36 -28.27 -18.69
CA ASP A 483 -36.67 -28.16 -17.40
C ASP A 483 -35.23 -28.69 -17.51
N ARG A 484 -35.06 -29.87 -18.12
CA ARG A 484 -33.73 -30.48 -18.33
C ARG A 484 -32.86 -29.63 -19.25
N ALA A 485 -33.42 -29.07 -20.33
CA ALA A 485 -32.70 -28.19 -21.25
C ALA A 485 -32.30 -26.86 -20.58
N ALA A 486 -33.17 -26.28 -19.74
CA ALA A 486 -32.84 -25.09 -18.96
C ALA A 486 -31.74 -25.37 -17.93
N ALA A 487 -31.82 -26.48 -17.21
CA ALA A 487 -30.79 -26.95 -16.29
C ALA A 487 -29.44 -27.19 -16.98
N LEU A 488 -29.45 -27.84 -18.15
CA LEU A 488 -28.24 -28.11 -18.93
C LEU A 488 -27.56 -26.82 -19.36
N ARG A 489 -28.32 -25.85 -19.91
CA ARG A 489 -27.76 -24.54 -20.30
C ARG A 489 -27.17 -23.79 -19.10
N ALA A 490 -27.87 -23.81 -17.97
CA ALA A 490 -27.37 -23.20 -16.73
C ALA A 490 -26.08 -23.87 -16.24
N ALA A 491 -26.03 -25.21 -16.21
CA ALA A 491 -24.83 -25.95 -15.86
C ALA A 491 -23.67 -25.66 -16.84
N ALA A 492 -23.94 -25.67 -18.14
CA ALA A 492 -22.94 -25.44 -19.18
C ALA A 492 -22.31 -24.05 -19.07
N SER A 493 -23.11 -23.00 -18.83
CA SER A 493 -22.60 -21.64 -18.62
C SER A 493 -21.69 -21.49 -17.39
N VAL A 494 -21.83 -22.36 -16.39
CA VAL A 494 -20.98 -22.39 -15.19
C VAL A 494 -19.73 -23.23 -15.42
N ILE A 495 -19.83 -24.32 -16.19
CA ILE A 495 -18.73 -25.27 -16.46
C ILE A 495 -17.76 -24.74 -17.52
N ALA A 496 -18.27 -24.09 -18.58
CA ALA A 496 -17.46 -23.58 -19.69
C ALA A 496 -16.26 -22.70 -19.25
N PRO A 497 -16.38 -21.76 -18.29
CA PRO A 497 -15.26 -20.91 -17.86
C PRO A 497 -14.35 -21.55 -16.79
N MET A 498 -14.54 -22.82 -16.43
CA MET A 498 -13.70 -23.50 -15.43
C MET A 498 -12.31 -23.85 -16.02
N ALA A 499 -11.30 -23.98 -15.15
CA ALA A 499 -10.03 -24.57 -15.56
C ALA A 499 -10.25 -25.99 -16.15
N PRO A 500 -9.54 -26.37 -17.23
CA PRO A 500 -9.81 -27.61 -17.98
C PRO A 500 -9.83 -28.88 -17.13
N VAL A 501 -9.07 -28.91 -16.02
CA VAL A 501 -9.02 -30.02 -15.07
C VAL A 501 -10.37 -30.33 -14.42
N HIS A 502 -11.27 -29.34 -14.28
CA HIS A 502 -12.56 -29.52 -13.61
C HIS A 502 -13.68 -29.94 -14.57
N VAL A 503 -13.53 -29.70 -15.87
CA VAL A 503 -14.61 -29.83 -16.87
C VAL A 503 -15.07 -31.28 -17.08
N PRO A 504 -14.20 -32.29 -17.31
CA PRO A 504 -14.65 -33.65 -17.62
C PRO A 504 -15.48 -34.28 -16.49
N ARG A 505 -15.06 -34.07 -15.23
CA ARG A 505 -15.80 -34.58 -14.06
C ARG A 505 -17.18 -33.93 -13.95
N GLN A 506 -17.31 -32.63 -14.20
CA GLN A 506 -18.61 -31.97 -14.18
C GLN A 506 -19.51 -32.40 -15.32
N ALA A 507 -18.97 -32.61 -16.52
CA ALA A 507 -19.74 -33.12 -17.66
C ALA A 507 -20.41 -34.45 -17.32
N GLY A 508 -19.65 -35.39 -16.74
CA GLY A 508 -20.19 -36.67 -16.28
C GLY A 508 -21.27 -36.52 -15.19
N ARG A 509 -21.03 -35.68 -14.17
CA ARG A 509 -22.03 -35.43 -13.10
C ARG A 509 -23.33 -34.83 -13.63
N VAL A 510 -23.25 -33.90 -14.58
CA VAL A 510 -24.42 -33.27 -15.19
C VAL A 510 -25.19 -34.27 -16.05
N ALA A 511 -24.48 -35.10 -16.84
CA ALA A 511 -25.09 -36.17 -17.63
C ALA A 511 -25.90 -37.12 -16.74
N GLU A 512 -25.30 -37.59 -15.64
CA GLU A 512 -25.97 -38.46 -14.67
C GLU A 512 -27.15 -37.76 -13.98
N ARG A 513 -26.96 -36.53 -13.48
CA ARG A 513 -27.99 -35.79 -12.74
C ARG A 513 -29.20 -35.43 -13.60
N LEU A 514 -28.99 -35.12 -14.88
CA LEU A 514 -30.06 -34.73 -15.80
C LEU A 514 -30.62 -35.90 -16.60
N ASP A 515 -30.07 -37.11 -16.44
CA ASP A 515 -30.43 -38.30 -17.21
C ASP A 515 -30.33 -38.02 -18.73
N LEU A 516 -29.14 -37.54 -19.13
CA LEU A 516 -28.77 -37.19 -20.51
C LEU A 516 -27.51 -37.96 -20.91
N ASP A 517 -27.35 -38.22 -22.20
CA ASP A 517 -26.13 -38.81 -22.71
C ASP A 517 -24.95 -37.82 -22.66
N HIS A 518 -23.74 -38.36 -22.59
CA HIS A 518 -22.54 -37.55 -22.46
C HIS A 518 -22.27 -36.68 -23.70
N ALA A 519 -22.72 -37.07 -24.89
CA ALA A 519 -22.52 -36.27 -26.11
C ALA A 519 -23.40 -35.03 -26.11
N THR A 520 -24.65 -35.14 -25.65
CA THR A 520 -25.55 -33.99 -25.45
C THR A 520 -24.95 -32.97 -24.48
N VAL A 521 -24.41 -33.43 -23.35
CA VAL A 521 -23.77 -32.53 -22.37
C VAL A 521 -22.51 -31.88 -22.96
N THR A 522 -21.65 -32.66 -23.61
CA THR A 522 -20.45 -32.11 -24.27
C THR A 522 -20.81 -31.09 -25.36
N GLY A 523 -21.85 -31.34 -26.15
CA GLY A 523 -22.34 -30.41 -27.16
C GLY A 523 -22.76 -29.06 -26.56
N ALA A 524 -23.54 -29.08 -25.48
CA ALA A 524 -23.93 -27.87 -24.76
C ALA A 524 -22.73 -27.13 -24.13
N LEU A 525 -21.70 -27.85 -23.69
CA LEU A 525 -20.46 -27.24 -23.20
C LEU A 525 -19.67 -26.57 -24.33
N VAL A 526 -19.59 -27.20 -25.51
CA VAL A 526 -18.94 -26.61 -26.68
C VAL A 526 -19.67 -25.33 -27.10
N GLU A 527 -20.99 -25.37 -27.24
CA GLU A 527 -21.83 -24.21 -27.54
C GLU A 527 -21.60 -23.06 -26.54
N ALA A 528 -21.55 -23.38 -25.24
CA ALA A 528 -21.29 -22.38 -24.20
C ALA A 528 -19.89 -21.76 -24.28
N VAL A 529 -18.90 -22.47 -24.82
CA VAL A 529 -17.53 -21.96 -25.03
C VAL A 529 -17.41 -21.16 -26.33
N THR A 530 -18.03 -21.62 -27.43
CA THR A 530 -17.91 -21.01 -28.76
C THR A 530 -18.86 -19.83 -28.97
N GLY A 531 -20.01 -19.82 -28.28
CA GLY A 531 -21.06 -18.83 -28.48
C GLY A 531 -21.90 -19.06 -29.75
N ASP A 532 -21.64 -20.14 -30.48
CA ASP A 532 -22.39 -20.56 -31.66
C ASP A 532 -23.29 -21.75 -31.30
N PRO A 533 -24.61 -21.70 -31.58
CA PRO A 533 -25.48 -22.86 -31.43
C PRO A 533 -25.03 -23.96 -32.40
N ALA A 534 -24.81 -25.17 -31.87
CA ALA A 534 -24.36 -26.34 -32.61
C ALA A 534 -25.44 -26.92 -33.55
#